data_AF-G6EK57-F1
#
_entry.id   AF-G6EK57-F1
#
_cell.length_a   1.000
_cell.length_b   1.000
_cell.length_c   1.000
_cell.angle_alpha   90.00
_cell.angle_beta   90.00
_cell.angle_gamma   90.00
#
_symmetry.space_group_name_H-M   'P 1'
#
loop_
_entity.id
_entity.type
_entity.pdbx_description
1 polymer ?
#
loop_
_entity_poly.entity_id
_entity_poly.type
_entity_poly.pdbx_seq_one_letter_code
_entity_poly.pdbx_strand_id
1 'polypeptide(L)'
;MEAVNLQGMRTPPPPSPETLLFGTPLLAAAPTWTDLAWLRGLTRLPILLKGITEPADAARTIEAGMDGIIVSNHGGRTLDGVRATVELLPEIVETADGAVPVLMDGGIRRGNDILRAIALGATAVLVGRPYVHALAAAGAPGVAHVLRLLRAELELAMTLTGCATIADIDRAVLVRGA
;
A
#
# COMPACT_ATOMS: atom_id res chain seq x y z
N MET A 1 29.35 -10.20 -21.57
CA MET A 1 28.49 -9.03 -21.30
C MET A 1 27.81 -9.32 -19.97
N GLU A 2 28.19 -8.62 -18.91
CA GLU A 2 27.65 -8.84 -17.56
C GLU A 2 26.64 -7.74 -17.25
N ALA A 3 25.55 -8.08 -16.58
CA ALA A 3 24.55 -7.10 -16.18
C ALA A 3 25.12 -6.23 -15.05
N VAL A 4 25.45 -4.97 -15.37
CA VAL A 4 26.07 -4.02 -14.43
C VAL A 4 25.26 -3.80 -13.15
N ASN A 5 23.93 -3.98 -13.20
CA ASN A 5 23.06 -3.89 -12.03
C ASN A 5 23.18 -5.07 -11.05
N LEU A 6 23.95 -6.11 -11.40
CA LEU A 6 24.20 -7.26 -10.53
C LEU A 6 25.61 -7.24 -9.91
N GLN A 7 26.47 -6.30 -10.31
CA GLN A 7 27.83 -6.21 -9.78
C GLN A 7 27.82 -5.85 -8.29
N GLY A 8 28.46 -6.70 -7.47
CA GLY A 8 28.51 -6.53 -6.01
C GLY A 8 27.29 -7.06 -5.25
N MET A 9 26.30 -7.65 -5.93
CA MET A 9 25.20 -8.32 -5.22
C MET A 9 25.69 -9.63 -4.60
N ARG A 10 25.18 -9.94 -3.40
CA ARG A 10 25.44 -11.23 -2.74
C ARG A 10 24.94 -12.38 -3.62
N THR A 11 25.82 -13.34 -3.89
CA THR A 11 25.41 -14.59 -4.52
C THR A 11 24.65 -15.43 -3.49
N PRO A 12 23.40 -15.80 -3.76
CA PRO A 12 22.65 -16.62 -2.82
C PRO A 12 23.22 -18.05 -2.74
N PRO A 13 23.06 -18.73 -1.59
CA PRO A 13 23.45 -20.13 -1.45
C PRO A 13 22.60 -21.02 -2.37
N PRO A 14 23.13 -22.18 -2.83
CA PRO A 14 22.35 -23.13 -3.60
C PRO A 14 21.17 -23.65 -2.77
N PRO A 15 20.02 -23.94 -3.39
CA PRO A 15 18.83 -24.40 -2.67
C PRO A 15 19.07 -25.76 -1.98
N SER A 16 18.55 -25.91 -0.77
CA SER A 16 18.52 -27.21 -0.08
C SER A 16 17.47 -28.13 -0.72
N PRO A 17 17.76 -29.42 -0.96
CA PRO A 17 16.80 -30.38 -1.49
C PRO A 17 15.66 -30.72 -0.51
N GLU A 18 15.78 -30.38 0.78
CA GLU A 18 14.82 -30.76 1.82
C GLU A 18 13.61 -29.84 1.91
N THR A 19 13.72 -28.60 1.40
CA THR A 19 12.63 -27.64 1.47
C THR A 19 12.46 -26.90 0.15
N LEU A 20 11.21 -26.68 -0.25
CA LEU A 20 10.89 -25.99 -1.50
C LEU A 20 11.18 -24.48 -1.48
N LEU A 21 11.33 -23.88 -0.30
CA LEU A 21 11.42 -22.42 -0.12
C LEU A 21 12.51 -21.97 0.86
N PHE A 22 12.63 -22.63 2.01
CA PHE A 22 13.63 -22.30 3.03
C PHE A 22 15.03 -22.71 2.57
N GLY A 23 15.99 -21.80 2.74
CA GLY A 23 17.36 -21.99 2.23
C GLY A 23 17.50 -21.83 0.72
N THR A 24 16.44 -21.41 0.01
CA THR A 24 16.55 -21.04 -1.40
C THR A 24 17.15 -19.64 -1.56
N PRO A 25 17.78 -19.36 -2.72
CA PRO A 25 18.17 -18.02 -3.11
C PRO A 25 17.11 -16.93 -2.92
N LEU A 26 15.86 -17.26 -3.20
CA LEU A 26 14.75 -16.33 -3.13
C LEU A 26 14.54 -15.81 -1.70
N LEU A 27 14.51 -16.71 -0.72
CA LEU A 27 14.31 -16.33 0.68
C LEU A 27 15.59 -15.77 1.31
N ALA A 28 16.76 -16.27 0.90
CA ALA A 28 18.05 -15.76 1.38
C ALA A 28 18.30 -14.29 0.98
N ALA A 29 17.69 -13.84 -0.12
CA ALA A 29 17.74 -12.47 -0.60
C ALA A 29 16.56 -11.61 -0.13
N ALA A 30 15.65 -12.14 0.71
CA ALA A 30 14.52 -11.38 1.22
C ALA A 30 15.01 -10.21 2.09
N PRO A 31 14.58 -8.97 1.81
CA PRO A 31 14.97 -7.83 2.62
C PRO A 31 14.54 -7.98 4.07
N THR A 32 15.38 -7.51 4.96
CA THR A 32 15.15 -7.42 6.40
C THR A 32 15.03 -5.97 6.83
N TRP A 33 14.61 -5.74 8.07
CA TRP A 33 14.57 -4.41 8.66
C TRP A 33 15.93 -3.72 8.72
N THR A 34 17.03 -4.48 8.81
CA THR A 34 18.40 -3.93 8.76
C THR A 34 18.71 -3.33 7.38
N ASP A 35 18.15 -3.90 6.31
CA ASP A 35 18.35 -3.41 4.95
C ASP A 35 17.67 -2.06 4.72
N LEU A 36 16.65 -1.71 5.53
CA LEU A 36 16.02 -0.39 5.48
C LEU A 36 16.97 0.72 5.96
N ALA A 37 17.79 0.46 6.98
CA ALA A 37 18.78 1.41 7.46
C ALA A 37 19.86 1.67 6.39
N TRP A 38 20.29 0.60 5.69
CA TRP A 38 21.17 0.73 4.53
C TRP A 38 20.52 1.54 3.41
N LEU A 39 19.27 1.22 3.03
CA LEU A 39 18.54 1.92 1.98
C LEU A 39 18.37 3.42 2.30
N ARG A 40 18.05 3.75 3.56
CA ARG A 40 17.97 5.12 4.06
C ARG A 40 19.29 5.87 3.90
N GLY A 41 20.43 5.19 4.06
CA GLY A 41 21.77 5.75 3.83
C GLY A 41 22.09 6.05 2.37
N LEU A 42 21.37 5.46 1.41
CA LEU A 42 21.60 5.64 -0.03
C LEU A 42 20.74 6.72 -0.68
N THR A 43 19.66 7.16 -0.04
CA THR A 43 18.73 8.12 -0.64
C THR A 43 18.27 9.16 0.36
N ARG A 44 17.88 10.34 -0.12
CA ARG A 44 17.17 11.38 0.63
C ARG A 44 15.67 11.44 0.30
N LEU A 45 15.21 10.62 -0.63
CA LEU A 45 13.79 10.51 -0.98
C LEU A 45 13.00 9.88 0.17
N PRO A 46 11.69 10.17 0.28
CA PRO A 46 10.81 9.48 1.22
C PRO A 46 10.77 7.97 0.94
N ILE A 47 10.82 7.16 2.00
CA ILE A 47 10.71 5.70 1.93
C ILE A 47 9.39 5.28 2.58
N LEU A 48 8.46 4.76 1.78
CA LEU A 48 7.18 4.24 2.27
C LEU A 48 7.21 2.71 2.22
N LEU A 49 6.86 2.05 3.33
CA LEU A 49 6.79 0.59 3.37
C LEU A 49 5.42 0.11 2.90
N LYS A 50 5.41 -0.67 1.82
CA LYS A 50 4.20 -1.24 1.22
C LYS A 50 4.08 -2.71 1.55
N GLY A 51 2.90 -3.09 2.04
CA GLY A 51 2.63 -4.48 2.43
C GLY A 51 2.43 -4.66 3.93
N ILE A 52 2.31 -3.57 4.69
CA ILE A 52 2.06 -3.63 6.12
C ILE A 52 0.61 -4.10 6.33
N THR A 53 0.44 -5.20 7.04
CA THR A 53 -0.87 -5.79 7.35
C THR A 53 -1.11 -5.98 8.83
N GLU A 54 -0.11 -5.68 9.68
CA GLU A 54 -0.16 -5.86 11.12
C GLU A 54 0.26 -4.58 11.86
N PRO A 55 -0.38 -4.24 12.99
CA PRO A 55 0.03 -3.13 13.86
C PRO A 55 1.50 -3.16 14.27
N ALA A 56 2.03 -4.34 14.63
CA ALA A 56 3.42 -4.46 15.07
C ALA A 56 4.43 -4.03 13.99
N ASP A 57 4.15 -4.32 12.73
CA ASP A 57 5.00 -3.91 11.61
C ASP A 57 4.83 -2.41 11.30
N ALA A 58 3.65 -1.83 11.55
CA ALA A 58 3.44 -0.38 11.47
C ALA A 58 4.30 0.36 12.52
N ALA A 59 4.27 -0.08 13.78
CA ALA A 59 5.12 0.47 14.84
C ALA A 59 6.61 0.36 14.47
N ARG A 60 7.03 -0.81 13.98
CA ARG A 60 8.42 -1.04 13.55
C ARG A 60 8.82 -0.18 12.36
N THR A 61 7.90 0.13 11.46
CA THR A 61 8.11 1.06 10.34
C THR A 61 8.48 2.46 10.85
N ILE A 62 7.78 2.92 11.88
CA ILE A 62 7.98 4.24 12.50
C ILE A 62 9.30 4.26 13.28
N GLU A 63 9.56 3.23 14.09
CA GLU A 63 10.83 3.09 14.83
C GLU A 63 12.05 3.04 13.91
N ALA A 64 11.91 2.43 12.72
CA ALA A 64 12.96 2.38 11.71
C ALA A 64 13.18 3.73 10.98
N GLY A 65 12.37 4.77 11.26
CA GLY A 65 12.49 6.09 10.66
C GLY A 65 12.06 6.13 9.19
N MET A 66 11.11 5.29 8.79
CA MET A 66 10.51 5.34 7.45
C MET A 66 9.44 6.43 7.37
N ASP A 67 9.18 6.93 6.17
CA ASP A 67 8.41 8.16 5.93
C ASP A 67 6.92 7.91 5.69
N GLY A 68 6.46 6.66 5.72
CA GLY A 68 5.04 6.32 5.61
C GLY A 68 4.76 4.84 5.43
N ILE A 69 3.48 4.50 5.53
CA ILE A 69 2.97 3.14 5.50
C ILE A 69 1.98 2.99 4.35
N ILE A 70 2.02 1.87 3.64
CA ILE A 70 0.98 1.49 2.68
C ILE A 70 0.37 0.15 3.09
N VAL A 71 -0.85 0.21 3.61
CA VAL A 71 -1.67 -0.96 3.94
C VAL A 71 -2.04 -1.68 2.65
N SER A 72 -1.49 -2.87 2.47
CA SER A 72 -1.59 -3.60 1.20
C SER A 72 -1.43 -5.09 1.41
N ASN A 73 -2.31 -5.89 0.81
CA ASN A 73 -2.12 -7.34 0.66
C ASN A 73 -1.67 -7.71 -0.78
N HIS A 74 -1.03 -6.75 -1.47
CA HIS A 74 -0.60 -6.86 -2.86
C HIS A 74 -1.75 -7.19 -3.84
N GLY A 75 -2.97 -6.77 -3.50
CA GLY A 75 -4.16 -7.09 -4.25
C GLY A 75 -4.50 -8.58 -4.25
N GLY A 76 -4.24 -9.28 -3.13
CA GLY A 76 -4.53 -10.70 -2.95
C GLY A 76 -3.66 -11.62 -3.81
N ARG A 77 -2.41 -11.24 -4.08
CA ARG A 77 -1.49 -11.97 -4.98
C ARG A 77 -0.28 -12.58 -4.29
N THR A 78 -0.11 -12.32 -3.00
CA THR A 78 1.02 -12.81 -2.22
C THR A 78 0.51 -13.94 -1.32
N LEU A 79 0.26 -13.68 -0.03
CA LEU A 79 -0.33 -14.65 0.87
C LEU A 79 -1.86 -14.59 0.77
N ASP A 80 -2.49 -15.71 0.41
CA ASP A 80 -3.95 -15.84 0.40
C ASP A 80 -4.50 -16.02 1.83
N GLY A 81 -5.76 -15.64 2.04
CA GLY A 81 -6.42 -15.70 3.35
C GLY A 81 -6.12 -14.52 4.29
N VAL A 82 -5.30 -13.55 3.86
CA VAL A 82 -5.14 -12.27 4.58
C VAL A 82 -6.42 -11.45 4.46
N ARG A 83 -6.80 -10.76 5.55
CA ARG A 83 -7.98 -9.86 5.60
C ARG A 83 -7.94 -8.81 4.48
N ALA A 84 -9.12 -8.27 4.16
CA ALA A 84 -9.20 -7.15 3.23
C ALA A 84 -8.47 -5.93 3.82
N THR A 85 -7.74 -5.19 2.99
CA THR A 85 -6.91 -4.05 3.45
C THR A 85 -7.72 -2.96 4.15
N VAL A 86 -8.97 -2.74 3.74
CA VAL A 86 -9.89 -1.80 4.39
C VAL A 86 -10.26 -2.21 5.82
N GLU A 87 -10.21 -3.50 6.14
CA GLU A 87 -10.48 -4.01 7.49
C GLU A 87 -9.25 -3.90 8.40
N LEU A 88 -8.05 -3.96 7.82
CA LEU A 88 -6.77 -3.80 8.52
C LEU A 88 -6.42 -2.32 8.79
N LEU A 89 -6.91 -1.43 7.93
CA LEU A 89 -6.58 -0.01 7.95
C LEU A 89 -6.78 0.67 9.33
N PRO A 90 -7.90 0.48 10.05
CA PRO A 90 -8.14 1.19 11.31
C PRO A 90 -7.06 0.95 12.37
N GLU A 91 -6.65 -0.31 12.55
CA GLU A 91 -5.68 -0.72 13.58
C GLU A 91 -4.28 -0.17 13.26
N ILE A 92 -3.93 -0.09 11.98
CA ILE A 92 -2.66 0.46 11.50
C ILE A 92 -2.64 1.99 11.61
N VAL A 93 -3.74 2.67 11.29
CA VAL A 93 -3.88 4.12 11.48
C VAL A 93 -3.75 4.48 12.96
N GLU A 94 -4.42 3.74 13.84
CA GLU A 94 -4.33 3.93 15.29
C GLU A 94 -2.89 3.75 15.79
N THR A 95 -2.20 2.71 15.31
CA THR A 95 -0.79 2.49 15.66
C THR A 95 0.13 3.60 15.13
N ALA A 96 -0.17 4.16 13.97
CA ALA A 96 0.62 5.24 13.40
C ALA A 96 0.45 6.56 14.14
N ASP A 97 -0.71 6.80 14.75
CA ASP A 97 -1.05 7.98 15.57
C ASP A 97 -0.56 9.31 14.97
N GLY A 98 -0.69 9.46 13.65
CA GLY A 98 -0.26 10.64 12.92
C GLY A 98 1.25 10.85 12.79
N ALA A 99 2.10 9.93 13.29
CA ALA A 99 3.55 10.01 13.17
C ALA A 99 4.03 10.01 11.70
N VAL A 100 3.36 9.23 10.85
CA VAL A 100 3.61 9.14 9.41
C VAL A 100 2.29 8.99 8.63
N PRO A 101 2.23 9.41 7.34
CA PRO A 101 1.04 9.18 6.52
C PRO A 101 0.80 7.68 6.29
N VAL A 102 -0.47 7.27 6.38
CA VAL A 102 -0.92 5.91 6.11
C VAL A 102 -1.74 5.90 4.83
N LEU A 103 -1.25 5.23 3.80
CA LEU A 103 -1.93 5.03 2.53
C LEU A 103 -2.50 3.61 2.47
N MET A 104 -3.44 3.38 1.55
CA MET A 104 -4.04 2.05 1.35
C MET A 104 -4.17 1.69 -0.12
N ASP A 105 -3.93 0.43 -0.48
CA ASP A 105 -4.36 -0.13 -1.76
C ASP A 105 -5.25 -1.37 -1.57
N GLY A 106 -5.75 -1.93 -2.67
CA GLY A 106 -6.61 -3.11 -2.65
C GLY A 106 -8.09 -2.72 -2.71
N GLY A 107 -8.82 -3.29 -3.66
CA GLY A 107 -10.29 -3.13 -3.72
C GLY A 107 -10.84 -1.79 -4.22
N ILE A 108 -10.05 -0.70 -4.35
CA ILE A 108 -10.57 0.61 -4.81
C ILE A 108 -11.11 0.56 -6.24
N ARG A 109 -12.43 0.72 -6.43
CA ARG A 109 -13.11 0.70 -7.74
C ARG A 109 -14.08 1.85 -7.95
N ARG A 110 -14.52 2.52 -6.88
CA ARG A 110 -15.49 3.61 -6.87
C ARG A 110 -15.03 4.76 -5.98
N GLY A 111 -15.60 5.94 -6.18
CA GLY A 111 -15.41 7.10 -5.28
C GLY A 111 -15.77 6.82 -3.81
N ASN A 112 -16.84 6.04 -3.56
CA ASN A 112 -17.23 5.64 -2.21
C ASN A 112 -16.18 4.77 -1.49
N ASP A 113 -15.40 3.97 -2.24
CA ASP A 113 -14.30 3.19 -1.65
C ASP A 113 -13.19 4.12 -1.15
N ILE A 114 -12.92 5.19 -1.91
CA ILE A 114 -11.94 6.23 -1.56
C ILE A 114 -12.42 6.99 -0.32
N LEU A 115 -13.67 7.47 -0.33
CA LEU A 115 -14.26 8.17 0.80
C LEU A 115 -14.23 7.31 2.07
N ARG A 116 -14.57 6.02 1.97
CA ARG A 116 -14.51 5.08 3.10
C ARG A 116 -13.09 4.92 3.63
N ALA A 117 -12.10 4.75 2.77
CA ALA A 117 -10.71 4.60 3.21
C ALA A 117 -10.22 5.87 3.93
N ILE A 118 -10.53 7.06 3.40
CA ILE A 118 -10.16 8.33 4.03
C ILE A 118 -10.88 8.49 5.38
N ALA A 119 -12.18 8.19 5.45
CA ALA A 119 -12.95 8.22 6.70
C ALA A 119 -12.41 7.27 7.78
N LEU A 120 -11.78 6.16 7.37
CA LEU A 120 -11.09 5.23 8.27
C LEU A 120 -9.67 5.68 8.65
N GLY A 121 -9.18 6.78 8.08
CA GLY A 121 -7.92 7.44 8.43
C GLY A 121 -6.79 7.29 7.41
N ALA A 122 -7.06 6.76 6.21
CA ALA A 122 -6.05 6.79 5.16
C ALA A 122 -5.81 8.22 4.66
N THR A 123 -4.54 8.62 4.52
CA THR A 123 -4.14 9.90 3.90
C THR A 123 -4.47 9.93 2.40
N ALA A 124 -4.28 8.80 1.72
CA ALA A 124 -4.62 8.62 0.31
C ALA A 124 -4.79 7.13 -0.03
N VAL A 125 -5.38 6.85 -1.20
CA VAL A 125 -5.49 5.49 -1.72
C VAL A 125 -4.69 5.30 -3.01
N LEU A 126 -4.25 4.08 -3.28
CA LEU A 126 -3.59 3.69 -4.52
C LEU A 126 -4.51 2.79 -5.34
N VAL A 127 -4.45 2.95 -6.66
CA VAL A 127 -5.22 2.18 -7.63
C VAL A 127 -4.27 1.28 -8.40
N GLY A 128 -4.58 -0.02 -8.49
CA GLY A 128 -3.79 -1.01 -9.24
C GLY A 128 -4.46 -1.41 -10.57
N ARG A 129 -5.08 -2.60 -10.59
CA ARG A 129 -5.72 -3.17 -11.79
C ARG A 129 -6.59 -2.22 -12.63
N PRO A 130 -7.41 -1.31 -12.07
CA PRO A 130 -8.28 -0.45 -12.88
C PRO A 130 -7.55 0.39 -13.95
N TYR A 131 -6.39 0.99 -13.63
CA TYR A 131 -5.67 1.77 -14.64
C TYR A 131 -5.05 0.87 -15.71
N VAL A 132 -4.63 -0.36 -15.36
CA VAL A 132 -4.09 -1.32 -16.33
C VAL A 132 -5.18 -1.80 -17.29
N HIS A 133 -6.39 -2.07 -16.78
CA HIS A 133 -7.53 -2.44 -17.62
C HIS A 133 -7.91 -1.31 -18.57
N ALA A 134 -7.91 -0.07 -18.08
CA ALA A 134 -8.20 1.10 -18.90
C ALA A 134 -7.12 1.35 -19.96
N LEU A 135 -5.84 1.11 -19.60
CA LEU A 135 -4.72 1.14 -20.54
C LEU A 135 -4.90 0.12 -21.66
N ALA A 136 -5.30 -1.11 -21.33
CA ALA A 136 -5.56 -2.15 -22.32
C ALA A 136 -6.75 -1.81 -23.23
N ALA A 137 -7.79 -1.18 -22.69
CA ALA A 137 -9.00 -0.84 -23.44
C ALA A 137 -8.83 0.35 -24.40
N ALA A 138 -8.12 1.40 -23.98
CA ALA A 138 -8.07 2.65 -24.74
C ALA A 138 -6.77 3.45 -24.55
N GLY A 139 -5.67 2.78 -24.18
CA GLY A 139 -4.37 3.43 -24.01
C GLY A 139 -4.37 4.51 -22.92
N ALA A 140 -3.50 5.52 -23.08
CA ALA A 140 -3.42 6.64 -22.16
C ALA A 140 -4.76 7.40 -21.97
N PRO A 141 -5.60 7.63 -23.01
CA PRO A 141 -6.94 8.19 -22.82
C PRO A 141 -7.83 7.38 -21.88
N GLY A 142 -7.75 6.04 -21.93
CA GLY A 142 -8.45 5.15 -21.01
C GLY A 142 -8.02 5.35 -19.55
N VAL A 143 -6.71 5.41 -19.31
CA VAL A 143 -6.16 5.70 -17.97
C VAL A 143 -6.63 7.06 -17.47
N ALA A 144 -6.55 8.10 -18.30
CA ALA A 144 -7.03 9.43 -17.93
C ALA A 144 -8.53 9.45 -17.65
N HIS A 145 -9.33 8.64 -18.35
CA HIS A 145 -10.76 8.52 -18.12
C HIS A 145 -11.07 7.87 -16.77
N VAL A 146 -10.44 6.74 -16.43
CA VAL A 146 -10.73 6.06 -15.15
C VAL A 146 -10.31 6.89 -13.94
N LEU A 147 -9.20 7.63 -14.03
CA LEU A 147 -8.78 8.55 -12.97
C LEU A 147 -9.75 9.71 -12.78
N ARG A 148 -10.25 10.31 -13.88
CA ARG A 148 -11.29 11.34 -13.82
C ARG A 148 -12.60 10.80 -13.25
N LEU A 149 -12.97 9.58 -13.60
CA LEU A 149 -14.20 8.95 -13.10
C LEU A 149 -14.12 8.73 -11.59
N LEU A 150 -13.02 8.15 -11.08
CA LEU A 150 -12.81 7.97 -9.65
C LEU A 150 -12.85 9.29 -8.87
N ARG A 151 -12.25 10.35 -9.44
CA ARG A 151 -12.31 11.69 -8.86
C ARG A 151 -13.74 12.24 -8.83
N ALA A 152 -14.46 12.18 -9.94
CA ALA A 152 -15.84 12.67 -10.02
C ALA A 152 -16.78 11.92 -9.07
N GLU A 153 -16.61 10.60 -8.95
CA GLU A 153 -17.37 9.80 -7.99
C GLU A 153 -17.02 10.14 -6.54
N LEU A 154 -15.76 10.46 -6.22
CA LEU A 154 -15.37 10.93 -4.89
C LEU A 154 -16.00 12.29 -4.59
N GLU A 155 -15.93 13.25 -5.51
CA GLU A 155 -16.56 14.57 -5.37
C GLU A 155 -18.09 14.44 -5.18
N LEU A 156 -18.74 13.52 -5.90
CA LEU A 156 -20.16 13.20 -5.71
C LEU A 156 -20.42 12.62 -4.32
N ALA A 157 -19.62 11.65 -3.87
CA ALA A 157 -19.77 11.02 -2.56
C ALA A 157 -19.62 12.06 -1.44
N MET A 158 -18.58 12.90 -1.52
CA MET A 158 -18.32 14.01 -0.60
C MET A 158 -19.49 15.00 -0.55
N THR A 159 -20.05 15.36 -1.71
CA THR A 159 -21.21 16.26 -1.79
C THR A 159 -22.42 15.65 -1.07
N LEU A 160 -22.68 14.35 -1.27
CA LEU A 160 -23.82 13.65 -0.68
C LEU A 160 -23.65 13.37 0.83
N THR A 161 -22.41 13.36 1.34
CA THR A 161 -22.11 13.23 2.77
C THR A 161 -21.85 14.56 3.47
N GLY A 162 -21.96 15.70 2.76
CA GLY A 162 -21.75 17.02 3.32
C GLY A 162 -20.28 17.40 3.60
N CYS A 163 -19.32 16.71 2.97
CA CYS A 163 -17.90 17.00 3.08
C CYS A 163 -17.48 17.95 1.95
N ALA A 164 -17.12 19.20 2.24
CA ALA A 164 -16.69 20.16 1.20
C ALA A 164 -15.23 19.94 0.78
N THR A 165 -14.42 19.42 1.69
CA THR A 165 -12.99 19.15 1.54
C THR A 165 -12.65 17.75 2.02
N ILE A 166 -11.47 17.25 1.64
CA ILE A 166 -10.97 15.95 2.13
C ILE A 166 -10.84 15.94 3.66
N ALA A 167 -10.51 17.09 4.27
CA ALA A 167 -10.38 17.21 5.72
C ALA A 167 -11.72 17.09 6.46
N ASP A 168 -12.85 17.28 5.77
CA ASP A 168 -14.19 17.11 6.34
C ASP A 168 -14.64 15.63 6.35
N ILE A 169 -13.84 14.72 5.78
CA ILE A 169 -14.15 13.28 5.75
C ILE A 169 -13.63 12.64 7.03
N ASP A 170 -14.55 12.28 7.92
CA ASP A 170 -14.25 11.55 9.15
C ASP A 170 -15.15 10.31 9.31
N ARG A 171 -15.04 9.62 10.45
CA ARG A 171 -15.82 8.41 10.73
C ARG A 171 -17.33 8.65 10.81
N ALA A 172 -17.82 9.88 10.90
CA ALA A 172 -19.26 10.17 10.98
C ALA A 172 -20.00 9.90 9.67
N VAL A 173 -19.29 9.89 8.52
CA VAL A 173 -19.88 9.51 7.22
C VAL A 173 -20.10 8.01 7.07
N LEU A 174 -19.60 7.22 8.02
CA LEU A 174 -19.74 5.76 8.04
C LEU A 174 -20.86 5.34 9.00
N VAL A 175 -21.61 4.32 8.58
CA VAL A 175 -22.54 3.65 9.50
C VAL A 175 -21.70 2.87 10.52
N ARG A 176 -21.96 3.08 11.81
CA ARG A 176 -21.38 2.23 12.87
C ARG A 176 -21.97 0.83 12.73
N GLY A 177 -21.12 -0.19 12.66
CA GLY A 177 -21.57 -1.58 12.66
C GLY A 177 -22.44 -1.86 13.89
N ALA A 178 -23.54 -2.58 13.67
CA ALA A 178 -24.34 -3.19 14.75
C ALA A 178 -23.58 -4.37 15.37
#